data_AF-A0AA45G961-F1
#
_entry.id   AF-A0AA45G961-F1
#
_cell.length_a   1.000
_cell.length_b   1.000
_cell.length_c   1.000
_cell.angle_alpha   90.00
_cell.angle_beta   90.00
_cell.angle_gamma   90.00
#
_symmetry.space_group_name_H-M   'P 1'
#
loop_
_entity.id
_entity.type
_entity.pdbx_description
1 polymer ?
#
loop_
_entity_poly.entity_id
_entity_poly.type
_entity_poly.pdbx_seq_one_letter_code
_entity_poly.pdbx_strand_id
1 'polypeptide(L)'
;MNTEFYAPTTTDGAAITRRRSIVDRQATAQRFLFEAAEDVFDGDLDIDWDAPPVAGRRWLPDQMVTLFGTPSWSAMEPEKRADLARRELVDLLTVAVYAETVLSMLTFRDAAEERAFADDRTRWQLKCIDTRARNISMFGRLIDITDVRPYLRPKLAKRLERYTLLLPAGATTATVNLLLESALQGLAELISADPDLQPHVAQIMEIQLGTGRRHVQYAREELTRVVASRGAARRAGASIAGAAVVSLIGRLMVNPAVYRDLGLAAHLTAQQARSGPARRRRMDAAFADAVRFAADAGLFRDRTSRAILRRNHLAPTRMTDVRS
;
A
#
# COMPACT_ATOMS: atom_id res chain seq x y z
N MET A 1 11.42 -43.61 -27.09
CA MET A 1 12.78 -43.00 -27.12
C MET A 1 12.75 -41.88 -26.09
N ASN A 2 13.35 -42.08 -24.92
CA ASN A 2 13.42 -41.09 -23.85
C ASN A 2 14.39 -40.00 -24.27
N THR A 3 13.92 -38.78 -24.51
CA THR A 3 14.77 -37.61 -24.67
C THR A 3 14.97 -36.98 -23.31
N GLU A 4 16.00 -37.45 -22.58
CA GLU A 4 16.52 -36.71 -21.43
C GLU A 4 17.10 -35.39 -21.93
N PHE A 5 16.49 -34.27 -21.51
CA PHE A 5 17.04 -32.95 -21.76
C PHE A 5 18.32 -32.78 -20.93
N TYR A 6 19.42 -32.45 -21.61
CA TYR A 6 20.70 -32.11 -20.97
C TYR A 6 20.51 -31.00 -19.94
N ALA A 7 20.87 -31.27 -18.68
CA ALA A 7 20.91 -30.28 -17.62
C ALA A 7 22.25 -29.53 -17.69
N PRO A 8 22.28 -28.24 -18.05
CA PRO A 8 23.53 -27.49 -18.11
C PRO A 8 24.09 -27.29 -16.69
N THR A 9 25.37 -27.62 -16.52
CA THR A 9 26.17 -27.33 -15.32
C THR A 9 27.10 -26.15 -15.58
N THR A 10 27.31 -25.31 -14.56
CA THR A 10 28.37 -24.30 -14.57
C THR A 10 29.71 -24.97 -14.22
N THR A 11 30.84 -24.38 -14.62
CA THR A 11 32.20 -24.92 -14.37
C THR A 11 32.52 -25.16 -12.89
N ASP A 12 31.73 -24.60 -11.97
CA ASP A 12 31.92 -24.71 -10.52
C ASP A 12 30.87 -25.61 -9.83
N GLY A 13 30.03 -26.33 -10.58
CA GLY A 13 29.04 -27.28 -10.01
C GLY A 13 27.90 -26.64 -9.21
N ALA A 14 27.79 -25.31 -9.21
CA ALA A 14 26.69 -24.59 -8.57
C ALA A 14 25.41 -24.66 -9.41
N ALA A 15 24.25 -24.77 -8.73
CA ALA A 15 22.94 -24.70 -9.37
C ALA A 15 22.78 -23.40 -10.17
N ILE A 16 22.29 -23.47 -11.40
CA ILE A 16 21.99 -22.29 -12.21
C ILE A 16 20.86 -21.52 -11.54
N THR A 17 21.18 -20.42 -10.87
CA THR A 17 20.19 -19.40 -10.51
C THR A 17 19.72 -18.76 -11.80
N ARG A 18 18.64 -19.28 -12.43
CA ARG A 18 18.06 -18.67 -13.64
C ARG A 18 17.76 -17.20 -13.36
N ARG A 19 18.56 -16.29 -13.94
CA ARG A 19 18.12 -14.90 -14.13
C ARG A 19 16.86 -14.98 -14.98
N ARG A 20 15.69 -14.66 -14.41
CA ARG A 20 14.43 -14.61 -15.16
C ARG A 20 14.61 -13.75 -16.40
N SER A 21 14.29 -14.31 -17.56
CA SER A 21 14.51 -13.70 -18.88
C SER A 21 13.45 -12.63 -19.20
N ILE A 22 13.61 -11.88 -20.29
CA ILE A 22 12.56 -10.97 -20.81
C ILE A 22 11.26 -11.74 -21.08
N VAL A 23 11.36 -12.98 -21.57
CA VAL A 23 10.22 -13.85 -21.87
C VAL A 23 9.43 -14.17 -20.61
N ASP A 24 10.11 -14.45 -19.49
CA ASP A 24 9.43 -14.73 -18.21
C ASP A 24 8.62 -13.52 -17.71
N ARG A 25 9.10 -12.29 -17.98
CA ARG A 25 8.40 -11.06 -17.58
C ARG A 25 7.13 -10.82 -18.37
N GLN A 26 7.19 -11.05 -19.69
CA GLN A 26 6.01 -10.94 -20.54
C GLN A 26 4.97 -12.01 -20.17
N ALA A 27 5.40 -13.24 -19.90
CA ALA A 27 4.50 -14.31 -19.46
C ALA A 27 3.78 -13.98 -18.14
N THR A 28 4.48 -13.45 -17.12
CA THR A 28 3.80 -13.00 -15.88
C THR A 28 2.80 -11.87 -16.18
N ALA A 29 3.20 -10.85 -16.96
CA ALA A 29 2.33 -9.73 -17.29
C ALA A 29 1.08 -10.20 -18.06
N GLN A 30 1.25 -11.14 -18.99
CA GLN A 30 0.17 -11.76 -19.73
C GLN A 30 -0.80 -12.50 -18.81
N ARG A 31 -0.29 -13.28 -17.84
CA ARG A 31 -1.14 -13.93 -16.83
C ARG A 31 -1.96 -12.90 -16.05
N PHE A 32 -1.34 -11.83 -15.58
CA PHE A 32 -2.07 -10.78 -14.85
C PHE A 32 -3.11 -10.06 -15.73
N LEU A 33 -2.84 -9.89 -17.02
CA LEU A 33 -3.82 -9.35 -17.97
C LEU A 33 -5.01 -10.29 -18.15
N PHE A 34 -4.79 -11.60 -18.24
CA PHE A 34 -5.89 -12.59 -18.29
C PHE A 34 -6.72 -12.55 -17.01
N GLU A 35 -6.08 -12.64 -15.85
CA GLU A 35 -6.77 -12.56 -14.54
C GLU A 35 -7.54 -11.23 -14.37
N ALA A 36 -7.02 -10.12 -14.92
CA ALA A 36 -7.69 -8.82 -14.86
C ALA A 36 -8.80 -8.64 -15.91
N ALA A 37 -8.87 -9.52 -16.92
CA ALA A 37 -9.95 -9.52 -17.92
C ALA A 37 -11.19 -10.28 -17.43
N GLU A 38 -11.01 -11.23 -16.50
CA GLU A 38 -12.11 -11.94 -15.83
C GLU A 38 -12.84 -11.05 -14.81
N ASP A 39 -12.19 -10.00 -14.30
CA ASP A 39 -12.80 -9.02 -13.40
C ASP A 39 -13.56 -7.95 -14.21
N VAL A 40 -14.85 -8.21 -14.44
CA VAL A 40 -15.79 -7.28 -15.09
C VAL A 40 -16.44 -6.38 -14.03
N PHE A 41 -15.63 -5.65 -13.27
CA PHE A 41 -16.13 -4.73 -12.26
C PHE A 41 -15.97 -3.27 -12.72
N ASP A 42 -17.07 -2.53 -12.73
CA ASP A 42 -17.17 -1.10 -12.96
C ASP A 42 -17.64 -0.37 -11.70
N GLY A 43 -16.73 0.40 -11.10
CA GLY A 43 -16.99 1.13 -9.86
C GLY A 43 -18.11 2.15 -9.93
N ASP A 44 -18.49 2.61 -11.13
CA ASP A 44 -19.60 3.55 -11.28
C ASP A 44 -20.96 2.86 -11.41
N LEU A 45 -21.00 1.59 -11.83
CA LEU A 45 -22.23 0.84 -12.08
C LEU A 45 -22.55 -0.20 -11.01
N ASP A 46 -21.53 -0.82 -10.43
CA ASP A 46 -21.70 -1.97 -9.53
C ASP A 46 -21.87 -1.59 -8.05
N ILE A 47 -21.65 -0.32 -7.71
CA ILE A 47 -21.92 0.25 -6.39
C ILE A 47 -23.18 1.11 -6.48
N ASP A 48 -24.16 0.86 -5.60
CA ASP A 48 -25.37 1.67 -5.51
C ASP A 48 -25.10 2.99 -4.78
N TRP A 49 -24.53 3.95 -5.49
CA TRP A 49 -24.15 5.25 -4.94
C TRP A 49 -25.34 6.15 -4.56
N ASP A 50 -26.55 5.82 -5.03
CA ASP A 50 -27.76 6.57 -4.69
C ASP A 50 -28.38 6.09 -3.37
N ALA A 51 -27.95 4.92 -2.86
CA ALA A 51 -28.38 4.41 -1.58
C ALA A 51 -27.87 5.29 -0.41
N PRO A 52 -28.74 5.65 0.56
CA PRO A 52 -28.29 6.39 1.73
C PRO A 52 -27.42 5.51 2.66
N PRO A 53 -26.51 6.11 3.46
CA PRO A 53 -25.82 5.39 4.52
C PRO A 53 -26.80 4.70 5.48
N VAL A 54 -26.48 3.47 5.89
CA VAL A 54 -27.33 2.68 6.78
C VAL A 54 -27.05 3.06 8.23
N ALA A 55 -28.09 3.45 8.97
CA ALA A 55 -27.99 3.79 10.38
C ALA A 55 -27.44 2.60 11.20
N GLY A 56 -26.52 2.88 12.13
CA GLY A 56 -25.90 1.86 13.00
C GLY A 56 -24.77 1.05 12.36
N ARG A 57 -24.55 1.13 11.04
CA ARG A 57 -23.41 0.48 10.37
C ARG A 57 -22.13 1.31 10.54
N ARG A 58 -21.00 0.63 10.65
CA ARG A 58 -19.69 1.25 10.91
C ARG A 58 -19.04 1.79 9.63
N TRP A 59 -18.40 2.95 9.75
CA TRP A 59 -17.54 3.50 8.67
C TRP A 59 -16.13 2.90 8.69
N LEU A 60 -15.63 2.58 9.88
CA LEU A 60 -14.40 1.85 10.10
C LEU A 60 -14.61 0.85 11.25
N PRO A 61 -13.89 -0.28 11.25
CA PRO A 61 -13.86 -1.14 12.42
C PRO A 61 -13.31 -0.38 13.63
N ASP A 62 -13.90 -0.57 14.80
CA ASP A 62 -13.51 0.18 16.01
C ASP A 62 -12.02 0.03 16.31
N GLN A 63 -11.47 -1.18 16.18
CA GLN A 63 -10.05 -1.47 16.40
C GLN A 63 -9.10 -0.67 15.49
N MET A 64 -9.59 -0.15 14.37
CA MET A 64 -8.84 0.72 13.48
C MET A 64 -8.88 2.18 13.92
N VAL A 65 -9.94 2.65 14.57
CA VAL A 65 -10.08 4.07 14.95
C VAL A 65 -8.91 4.47 15.85
N THR A 66 -8.23 5.58 15.56
CA THR A 66 -6.90 5.84 16.13
C THR A 66 -6.88 6.00 17.66
N LEU A 67 -8.01 6.39 18.25
CA LEU A 67 -8.17 6.50 19.71
C LEU A 67 -8.59 5.19 20.37
N PHE A 68 -8.93 4.14 19.62
CA PHE A 68 -9.40 2.88 20.19
C PHE A 68 -8.39 2.28 21.17
N GLY A 69 -8.90 1.87 22.33
CA GLY A 69 -8.10 1.34 23.44
C GLY A 69 -7.38 2.40 24.27
N THR A 70 -7.68 3.69 24.07
CA THR A 70 -7.16 4.79 24.92
C THR A 70 -8.22 5.23 25.94
N PRO A 71 -7.83 5.88 27.06
CA PRO A 71 -8.80 6.41 28.02
C PRO A 71 -9.81 7.38 27.40
N SER A 72 -9.36 8.19 26.43
CA SER A 72 -10.22 9.15 25.72
C SER A 72 -11.27 8.48 24.83
N TRP A 73 -11.01 7.26 24.36
CA TRP A 73 -12.01 6.47 23.66
C TRP A 73 -13.06 5.92 24.61
N SER A 74 -12.64 5.35 25.74
CA SER A 74 -13.56 4.81 26.75
C SER A 74 -14.51 5.86 27.31
N ALA A 75 -14.04 7.10 27.46
CA ALA A 75 -14.84 8.24 27.92
C ALA A 75 -15.68 8.93 26.82
N MET A 76 -15.55 8.50 25.55
CA MET A 76 -16.27 9.09 24.43
C MET A 76 -17.64 8.43 24.25
N GLU A 77 -18.68 9.23 24.03
CA GLU A 77 -20.01 8.73 23.71
C GLU A 77 -20.04 7.95 22.37
N PRO A 78 -20.92 6.94 22.22
CA PRO A 78 -21.00 6.13 21.01
C PRO A 78 -21.18 6.93 19.71
N GLU A 79 -21.99 7.99 19.72
CA GLU A 79 -22.21 8.84 18.53
C GLU A 79 -20.92 9.56 18.11
N LYS A 80 -20.14 10.02 19.10
CA LYS A 80 -18.87 10.72 18.85
C LYS A 80 -17.79 9.75 18.36
N ARG A 81 -17.84 8.48 18.78
CA ARG A 81 -16.98 7.40 18.24
C ARG A 81 -17.32 7.11 16.77
N ALA A 82 -18.61 7.06 16.44
CA ALA A 82 -19.07 6.86 15.06
C ALA A 82 -18.67 8.03 14.15
N ASP A 83 -18.81 9.29 14.61
CA ASP A 83 -18.38 10.46 13.83
C ASP A 83 -16.84 10.49 13.67
N LEU A 84 -16.08 10.07 14.69
CA LEU A 84 -14.63 9.92 14.57
C LEU A 84 -14.25 8.85 13.54
N ALA A 85 -14.89 7.68 13.56
CA ALA A 85 -14.67 6.62 12.58
C ALA A 85 -14.94 7.12 11.15
N ARG A 86 -16.04 7.85 10.94
CA ARG A 86 -16.41 8.46 9.65
C ARG A 86 -15.35 9.44 9.15
N ARG A 87 -14.90 10.36 9.99
CA ARG A 87 -13.87 11.36 9.60
C ARG A 87 -12.50 10.73 9.36
N GLU A 88 -12.13 9.72 10.14
CA GLU A 88 -10.88 8.99 9.94
C GLU A 88 -10.90 8.13 8.68
N LEU A 89 -12.05 7.58 8.29
CA LEU A 89 -12.21 6.93 6.98
C LEU A 89 -11.85 7.91 5.88
N VAL A 90 -12.43 9.12 5.91
CA VAL A 90 -12.16 10.17 4.91
C VAL A 90 -10.70 10.59 4.88
N ASP A 91 -10.03 10.69 6.03
CA ASP A 91 -8.57 10.95 6.07
C ASP A 91 -7.77 9.80 5.46
N LEU A 92 -8.14 8.54 5.72
CA LEU A 92 -7.49 7.36 5.13
C LEU A 92 -7.69 7.31 3.61
N LEU A 93 -8.91 7.53 3.11
CA LEU A 93 -9.21 7.59 1.68
C LEU A 93 -8.43 8.72 1.00
N THR A 94 -8.33 9.89 1.64
CA THR A 94 -7.53 11.01 1.13
C THR A 94 -6.04 10.63 1.02
N VAL A 95 -5.50 9.90 1.99
CA VAL A 95 -4.12 9.39 1.93
C VAL A 95 -3.97 8.31 0.85
N ALA A 96 -4.97 7.44 0.67
CA ALA A 96 -4.99 6.44 -0.40
C ALA A 96 -4.95 7.09 -1.79
N VAL A 97 -5.71 8.17 -2.01
CA VAL A 97 -5.67 8.96 -3.26
C VAL A 97 -4.26 9.50 -3.52
N TYR A 98 -3.56 10.02 -2.51
CA TYR A 98 -2.17 10.45 -2.68
C TYR A 98 -1.23 9.29 -3.02
N ALA A 99 -1.41 8.13 -2.39
CA ALA A 99 -0.60 6.95 -2.65
C ALA A 99 -0.80 6.43 -4.08
N GLU A 100 -2.05 6.28 -4.52
CA GLU A 100 -2.36 5.82 -5.87
C GLU A 100 -1.91 6.81 -6.94
N THR A 101 -1.99 8.12 -6.68
CA THR A 101 -1.44 9.14 -7.58
C THR A 101 0.08 8.98 -7.74
N VAL A 102 0.80 8.76 -6.63
CA VAL A 102 2.26 8.50 -6.64
C VAL A 102 2.59 7.22 -7.41
N LEU A 103 1.84 6.13 -7.17
CA LEU A 103 2.01 4.86 -7.86
C LEU A 103 1.77 5.00 -9.36
N SER A 104 0.73 5.73 -9.77
CA SER A 104 0.44 6.01 -11.17
C SER A 104 1.55 6.85 -11.82
N MET A 105 2.05 7.90 -11.17
CA MET A 105 3.18 8.69 -11.69
C MET A 105 4.44 7.84 -11.92
N LEU A 106 4.79 6.99 -10.95
CA LEU A 106 5.95 6.10 -11.07
C LEU A 106 5.74 5.04 -12.16
N THR A 107 4.54 4.48 -12.25
CA THR A 107 4.19 3.48 -13.27
C THR A 107 4.25 4.08 -14.67
N PHE A 108 3.75 5.31 -14.87
CA PHE A 108 3.85 6.02 -16.15
C PHE A 108 5.30 6.28 -16.56
N ARG A 109 6.13 6.73 -15.62
CA ARG A 109 7.56 6.93 -15.90
C ARG A 109 8.23 5.63 -16.30
N ASP A 110 7.99 4.56 -15.55
CA ASP A 110 8.58 3.25 -15.84
C ASP A 110 8.15 2.75 -17.24
N ALA A 111 6.87 2.91 -17.61
CA ALA A 111 6.38 2.60 -18.96
C ALA A 111 7.06 3.45 -20.05
N ALA A 112 7.26 4.75 -19.80
CA ALA A 112 7.92 5.66 -20.74
C ALA A 112 9.42 5.36 -20.92
N GLU A 113 10.11 4.96 -19.85
CA GLU A 113 11.54 4.59 -19.87
C GLU A 113 11.79 3.27 -20.63
N GLU A 114 10.85 2.32 -20.55
CA GLU A 114 11.00 1.01 -21.18
C GLU A 114 10.88 1.05 -22.71
N ARG A 115 10.23 2.08 -23.27
CA ARG A 115 10.08 2.33 -24.72
C ARG A 115 9.51 1.16 -25.54
N ALA A 116 8.96 0.15 -24.86
CA ALA A 116 8.42 -1.07 -25.46
C ALA A 116 6.88 -1.04 -25.45
N PHE A 117 6.27 -0.04 -26.09
CA PHE A 117 4.82 0.19 -26.06
C PHE A 117 3.96 -0.97 -26.61
N ALA A 118 4.56 -1.91 -27.34
CA ALA A 118 3.86 -3.06 -27.89
C ALA A 118 3.81 -4.28 -26.94
N ASP A 119 4.54 -4.27 -25.82
CA ASP A 119 4.68 -5.44 -24.95
C ASP A 119 3.58 -5.58 -23.88
N ASP A 120 3.37 -6.81 -23.42
CA ASP A 120 2.36 -7.12 -22.40
C ASP A 120 2.65 -6.47 -21.05
N ARG A 121 3.92 -6.13 -20.78
CA ARG A 121 4.31 -5.44 -19.55
C ARG A 121 3.85 -3.99 -19.53
N THR A 122 4.02 -3.27 -20.63
CA THR A 122 3.51 -1.90 -20.78
C THR A 122 1.98 -1.92 -20.73
N ARG A 123 1.32 -2.91 -21.37
CA ARG A 123 -0.13 -3.11 -21.26
C ARG A 123 -0.57 -3.33 -19.81
N TRP A 124 0.14 -4.18 -19.06
CA TRP A 124 -0.12 -4.39 -17.63
C TRP A 124 0.08 -3.12 -16.81
N GLN A 125 1.16 -2.37 -17.03
CA GLN A 125 1.41 -1.09 -16.35
C GLN A 125 0.28 -0.08 -16.61
N LEU A 126 -0.17 0.04 -17.86
CA LEU A 126 -1.31 0.89 -18.23
C LEU A 126 -2.61 0.39 -17.59
N LYS A 127 -2.83 -0.92 -17.51
CA LYS A 127 -3.98 -1.50 -16.79
C LYS A 127 -3.94 -1.18 -15.29
N CYS A 128 -2.77 -1.22 -14.66
CA CYS A 128 -2.61 -0.80 -13.26
C CYS A 128 -2.95 0.68 -13.06
N ILE A 129 -2.54 1.55 -13.99
CA ILE A 129 -2.89 2.98 -13.96
C ILE A 129 -4.40 3.17 -14.09
N ASP A 130 -5.03 2.49 -15.05
CA ASP A 130 -6.47 2.51 -15.27
C ASP A 130 -7.26 2.07 -14.02
N THR A 131 -6.85 0.95 -13.40
CA THR A 131 -7.45 0.48 -12.14
C THR A 131 -7.32 1.51 -11.02
N ARG A 132 -6.14 2.15 -10.85
CA ARG A 132 -5.95 3.19 -9.84
C ARG A 132 -6.78 4.45 -10.12
N ALA A 133 -6.98 4.81 -11.39
CA ALA A 133 -7.87 5.92 -11.72
C ALA A 133 -9.32 5.63 -11.30
N ARG A 134 -9.80 4.40 -11.54
CA ARG A 134 -11.12 3.94 -11.09
C ARG A 134 -11.24 3.95 -9.56
N ASN A 135 -10.23 3.44 -8.84
CA ASN A 135 -10.18 3.47 -7.38
C ASN A 135 -10.26 4.90 -6.81
N ILE A 136 -9.46 5.83 -7.35
CA ILE A 136 -9.50 7.25 -6.94
C ILE A 136 -10.90 7.84 -7.14
N SER A 137 -11.57 7.53 -8.26
CA SER A 137 -12.95 7.96 -8.52
C SER A 137 -13.91 7.43 -7.46
N MET A 138 -13.86 6.12 -7.18
CA MET A 138 -14.68 5.48 -6.14
C MET A 138 -14.44 6.08 -4.75
N PHE A 139 -13.17 6.35 -4.39
CA PHE A 139 -12.85 7.01 -3.12
C PHE A 139 -13.46 8.42 -3.03
N GLY A 140 -13.47 9.17 -4.14
CA GLY A 140 -14.12 10.47 -4.22
C GLY A 140 -15.62 10.38 -3.93
N ARG A 141 -16.33 9.48 -4.62
CA ARG A 141 -17.77 9.25 -4.41
C ARG A 141 -18.08 8.80 -2.98
N LEU A 142 -17.26 7.92 -2.41
CA LEU A 142 -17.43 7.50 -1.01
C LEU A 142 -17.24 8.66 -0.03
N ILE A 143 -16.26 9.55 -0.26
CA ILE A 143 -16.07 10.75 0.55
C ILE A 143 -17.32 11.64 0.48
N ASP A 144 -17.89 11.84 -0.71
CA ASP A 144 -19.09 12.65 -0.89
C ASP A 144 -20.29 12.09 -0.10
N ILE A 145 -20.50 10.77 -0.11
CA ILE A 145 -21.57 10.11 0.68
C ILE A 145 -21.41 10.32 2.19
N THR A 146 -20.19 10.48 2.69
CA THR A 146 -19.97 10.67 4.13
C THR A 146 -20.39 12.04 4.64
N ASP A 147 -20.59 13.02 3.73
CA ASP A 147 -20.80 14.44 4.02
C ASP A 147 -19.68 15.07 4.88
N VAL A 148 -18.45 14.54 4.76
CA VAL A 148 -17.26 15.07 5.43
C VAL A 148 -16.28 15.58 4.39
N ARG A 149 -15.86 16.84 4.54
CA ARG A 149 -14.86 17.44 3.65
C ARG A 149 -13.53 16.68 3.71
N PRO A 150 -12.87 16.41 2.57
CA PRO A 150 -11.61 15.69 2.54
C PRO A 150 -10.50 16.46 3.25
N TYR A 151 -9.65 15.73 3.97
CA TYR A 151 -8.57 16.28 4.78
C TYR A 151 -7.30 16.54 3.94
N LEU A 152 -7.40 17.52 3.02
CA LEU A 152 -6.35 17.82 2.06
C LEU A 152 -5.06 18.35 2.69
N ARG A 153 -3.92 17.98 2.10
CA ARG A 153 -2.57 18.35 2.57
C ARG A 153 -1.79 19.04 1.45
N PRO A 154 -2.08 20.33 1.14
CA PRO A 154 -1.55 21.00 -0.06
C PRO A 154 -0.02 21.05 -0.11
N LYS A 155 0.65 21.22 1.05
CA LYS A 155 2.12 21.18 1.12
C LYS A 155 2.69 19.80 0.80
N LEU A 156 1.99 18.73 1.18
CA LEU A 156 2.37 17.37 0.83
C LEU A 156 2.12 17.13 -0.66
N ALA A 157 0.94 17.47 -1.17
CA ALA A 157 0.59 17.32 -2.59
C ALA A 157 1.63 17.99 -3.50
N LYS A 158 1.98 19.26 -3.23
CA LYS A 158 3.03 19.98 -3.97
C LYS A 158 4.40 19.30 -3.92
N ARG A 159 4.74 18.64 -2.80
CA ARG A 159 6.01 17.90 -2.68
C ARG A 159 5.95 16.60 -3.47
N LEU A 160 4.84 15.87 -3.42
CA LEU A 160 4.68 14.63 -4.18
C LEU A 160 4.75 14.94 -5.68
N GLU A 161 4.01 15.94 -6.16
CA GLU A 161 4.08 16.45 -7.54
C GLU A 161 5.53 16.75 -7.97
N ARG A 162 6.25 17.57 -7.18
CA ARG A 162 7.59 18.04 -7.57
C ARG A 162 8.67 16.97 -7.51
N TYR A 163 8.59 16.03 -6.56
CA TYR A 163 9.73 15.16 -6.22
C TYR A 163 9.52 13.68 -6.51
N THR A 164 8.30 13.22 -6.81
CA THR A 164 8.05 11.77 -7.01
C THR A 164 8.85 11.23 -8.19
N LEU A 165 8.82 11.92 -9.34
CA LEU A 165 9.51 11.48 -10.56
C LEU A 165 11.04 11.56 -10.46
N LEU A 166 11.58 12.29 -9.46
CA LEU A 166 13.02 12.36 -9.19
C LEU A 166 13.54 11.16 -8.39
N LEU A 167 12.67 10.27 -7.92
CA LEU A 167 13.09 9.03 -7.25
C LEU A 167 13.92 8.18 -8.22
N PRO A 168 15.11 7.70 -7.84
CA PRO A 168 15.91 6.86 -8.71
C PRO A 168 15.15 5.62 -9.19
N ALA A 169 15.19 5.38 -10.51
CA ALA A 169 14.66 4.17 -11.12
C ALA A 169 15.36 2.91 -10.56
N GLY A 170 14.70 1.76 -10.66
CA GLY A 170 15.19 0.48 -10.15
C GLY A 170 14.85 0.27 -8.67
N ALA A 171 15.83 -0.12 -7.85
CA ALA A 171 15.58 -0.63 -6.50
C ALA A 171 14.79 0.34 -5.60
N THR A 172 15.10 1.65 -5.64
CA THR A 172 14.39 2.64 -4.83
C THR A 172 12.91 2.71 -5.22
N THR A 173 12.61 2.87 -6.51
CA THR A 173 11.23 2.92 -7.01
C THR A 173 10.48 1.62 -6.71
N ALA A 174 11.09 0.45 -6.95
CA ALA A 174 10.46 -0.83 -6.66
C ALA A 174 10.18 -1.02 -5.16
N THR A 175 11.07 -0.55 -4.28
CA THR A 175 10.82 -0.56 -2.82
C THR A 175 9.67 0.34 -2.43
N VAL A 176 9.61 1.57 -2.97
CA VAL A 176 8.51 2.50 -2.71
C VAL A 176 7.18 1.93 -3.23
N ASN A 177 7.19 1.36 -4.43
CA ASN A 177 6.02 0.73 -5.06
C ASN A 177 5.48 -0.40 -4.17
N LEU A 178 6.32 -1.38 -3.80
CA LEU A 178 5.92 -2.48 -2.91
C LEU A 178 5.31 -1.97 -1.60
N LEU A 179 5.95 -1.00 -0.94
CA LEU A 179 5.47 -0.49 0.34
C LEU A 179 4.12 0.23 0.22
N LEU A 180 3.89 0.99 -0.85
CA LEU A 180 2.61 1.66 -1.05
C LEU A 180 1.51 0.68 -1.44
N GLU A 181 1.78 -0.27 -2.34
CA GLU A 181 0.81 -1.32 -2.70
C GLU A 181 0.42 -2.16 -1.47
N SER A 182 1.40 -2.57 -0.67
CA SER A 182 1.12 -3.32 0.56
C SER A 182 0.37 -2.49 1.61
N ALA A 183 0.61 -1.17 1.69
CA ALA A 183 -0.14 -0.32 2.59
C ALA A 183 -1.63 -0.23 2.20
N LEU A 184 -1.91 -0.06 0.91
CA LEU A 184 -3.28 -0.05 0.39
C LEU A 184 -3.96 -1.41 0.64
N GLN A 185 -3.31 -2.50 0.25
CA GLN A 185 -3.83 -3.86 0.42
C GLN A 185 -4.08 -4.19 1.90
N GLY A 186 -3.08 -4.04 2.76
CA GLY A 186 -3.17 -4.45 4.15
C GLY A 186 -4.15 -3.61 4.97
N LEU A 187 -4.32 -2.32 4.64
CA LEU A 187 -5.37 -1.50 5.26
C LEU A 187 -6.76 -1.90 4.75
N ALA A 188 -6.92 -2.21 3.47
CA ALA A 188 -8.19 -2.70 2.93
C ALA A 188 -8.60 -4.03 3.58
N GLU A 189 -7.65 -4.96 3.75
CA GLU A 189 -7.88 -6.24 4.46
C GLU A 189 -8.32 -6.03 5.90
N LEU A 190 -7.70 -5.06 6.59
CA LEU A 190 -8.05 -4.76 7.98
C LEU A 190 -9.44 -4.11 8.09
N ILE A 191 -9.85 -3.30 7.11
CA ILE A 191 -11.20 -2.71 7.05
C ILE A 191 -12.21 -3.81 6.75
N SER A 192 -12.03 -4.57 5.67
CA SER A 192 -12.98 -5.58 5.16
C SER A 192 -13.28 -6.72 6.13
N ALA A 193 -12.46 -6.89 7.17
CA ALA A 193 -12.66 -7.92 8.18
C ALA A 193 -13.91 -7.68 9.06
N ASP A 194 -14.49 -6.48 9.05
CA ASP A 194 -15.70 -6.16 9.81
C ASP A 194 -16.97 -6.38 8.96
N PRO A 195 -17.88 -7.31 9.33
CA PRO A 195 -19.12 -7.55 8.59
C PRO A 195 -20.17 -6.44 8.79
N ASP A 196 -19.98 -5.54 9.76
CA ASP A 196 -20.93 -4.48 10.11
C ASP A 196 -20.65 -3.14 9.41
N LEU A 197 -19.82 -3.15 8.37
CA LEU A 197 -19.49 -1.95 7.60
C LEU A 197 -20.69 -1.36 6.84
N GLN A 198 -20.59 -0.07 6.54
CA GLN A 198 -21.43 0.57 5.54
C GLN A 198 -21.31 -0.19 4.20
N PRO A 199 -22.43 -0.49 3.51
CA PRO A 199 -22.40 -1.27 2.27
C PRO A 199 -21.42 -0.74 1.22
N HIS A 200 -21.39 0.58 1.01
CA HIS A 200 -20.44 1.26 0.13
C HIS A 200 -18.98 0.98 0.49
N VAL A 201 -18.64 1.01 1.78
CA VAL A 201 -17.28 0.73 2.26
C VAL A 201 -16.94 -0.73 2.02
N ALA A 202 -17.85 -1.65 2.35
CA ALA A 202 -17.64 -3.08 2.16
C ALA A 202 -17.37 -3.43 0.68
N GLN A 203 -18.20 -2.92 -0.23
CA GLN A 203 -18.05 -3.14 -1.67
C GLN A 203 -16.71 -2.59 -2.17
N ILE A 204 -16.38 -1.33 -1.86
CA ILE A 204 -15.10 -0.70 -2.26
C ILE A 204 -13.90 -1.52 -1.76
N MET A 205 -13.94 -2.01 -0.51
CA MET A 205 -12.86 -2.85 0.00
C MET A 205 -12.79 -4.18 -0.75
N GLU A 206 -13.90 -4.82 -1.07
CA GLU A 206 -13.93 -6.07 -1.85
C GLU A 206 -13.25 -5.89 -3.22
N ILE A 207 -13.59 -4.82 -3.93
CA ILE A 207 -12.99 -4.46 -5.22
C ILE A 207 -11.50 -4.18 -5.08
N GLN A 208 -11.12 -3.40 -4.05
CA GLN A 208 -9.71 -3.10 -3.76
C GLN A 208 -8.91 -4.38 -3.49
N LEU A 209 -9.49 -5.36 -2.78
CA LEU A 209 -8.84 -6.62 -2.46
C LEU A 209 -8.71 -7.54 -3.67
N GLY A 210 -9.73 -7.58 -4.53
CA GLY A 210 -9.70 -8.33 -5.79
C GLY A 210 -8.54 -7.87 -6.69
N THR A 211 -8.38 -6.55 -6.82
CA THR A 211 -7.36 -5.95 -7.69
C THR A 211 -5.98 -5.84 -7.03
N GLY A 212 -5.93 -5.48 -5.75
CA GLY A 212 -4.71 -5.13 -5.02
C GLY A 212 -3.74 -6.30 -4.80
N ARG A 213 -4.24 -7.54 -4.65
CA ARG A 213 -3.37 -8.73 -4.53
C ARG A 213 -2.41 -8.88 -5.71
N ARG A 214 -2.90 -8.64 -6.93
CA ARG A 214 -2.08 -8.71 -8.16
C ARG A 214 -1.05 -7.58 -8.21
N HIS A 215 -1.41 -6.37 -7.78
CA HIS A 215 -0.46 -5.26 -7.70
C HIS A 215 0.68 -5.52 -6.71
N VAL A 216 0.35 -6.05 -5.52
CA VAL A 216 1.36 -6.44 -4.52
C VAL A 216 2.26 -7.55 -5.08
N GLN A 217 1.68 -8.57 -5.72
CA GLN A 217 2.47 -9.64 -6.33
C GLN A 217 3.40 -9.11 -7.41
N TYR A 218 2.90 -8.29 -8.34
CA TYR A 218 3.72 -7.64 -9.36
C TYR A 218 4.85 -6.82 -8.70
N ALA A 219 4.56 -6.00 -7.69
CA ALA A 219 5.57 -5.19 -7.01
C ALA A 219 6.66 -6.04 -6.31
N ARG A 220 6.29 -7.20 -5.75
CA ARG A 220 7.25 -8.17 -5.18
C ARG A 220 8.17 -8.74 -6.26
N GLU A 221 7.62 -9.16 -7.40
CA GLU A 221 8.39 -9.69 -8.52
C GLU A 221 9.36 -8.64 -9.10
N GLU A 222 8.89 -7.40 -9.26
CA GLU A 222 9.72 -6.27 -9.68
C GLU A 222 10.86 -6.01 -8.69
N LEU A 223 10.57 -5.98 -7.38
CA LEU A 223 11.56 -5.74 -6.34
C LEU A 223 12.66 -6.82 -6.33
N THR A 224 12.30 -8.09 -6.31
CA THR A 224 13.26 -9.20 -6.30
C THR A 224 14.21 -9.10 -7.48
N ARG A 225 13.68 -8.80 -8.68
CA ARG A 225 14.48 -8.64 -9.89
C ARG A 225 15.49 -7.48 -9.76
N VAL A 226 15.03 -6.29 -9.36
CA VAL A 226 15.90 -5.11 -9.36
C VAL A 226 16.87 -5.08 -8.18
N VAL A 227 16.59 -5.76 -7.07
CA VAL A 227 17.49 -5.82 -5.91
C VAL A 227 18.60 -6.86 -6.11
N ALA A 228 18.30 -7.98 -6.78
CA ALA A 228 19.26 -9.04 -7.05
C ALA A 228 20.49 -8.55 -7.84
N SER A 229 20.31 -7.58 -8.74
CA SER A 229 21.37 -7.12 -9.65
C SER A 229 22.18 -5.92 -9.16
N ARG A 230 22.05 -5.50 -7.89
CA ARG A 230 22.57 -4.20 -7.41
C ARG A 230 23.52 -4.32 -6.22
N GLY A 231 24.54 -3.46 -6.19
CA GLY A 231 25.52 -3.36 -5.11
C GLY A 231 24.98 -2.74 -3.82
N ALA A 232 25.74 -2.88 -2.72
CA ALA A 232 25.31 -2.53 -1.37
C ALA A 232 24.86 -1.07 -1.19
N ALA A 233 25.52 -0.10 -1.83
CA ALA A 233 25.16 1.32 -1.73
C ALA A 233 23.76 1.62 -2.28
N ARG A 234 23.39 1.01 -3.42
CA ARG A 234 22.05 1.18 -4.02
C ARG A 234 20.97 0.53 -3.15
N ARG A 235 21.27 -0.63 -2.54
CA ARG A 235 20.38 -1.28 -1.58
C ARG A 235 20.18 -0.43 -0.32
N ALA A 236 21.24 0.20 0.20
CA ALA A 236 21.13 1.11 1.34
C ALA A 236 20.28 2.34 1.01
N GLY A 237 20.48 2.96 -0.16
CA GLY A 237 19.64 4.07 -0.63
C GLY A 237 18.15 3.69 -0.72
N ALA A 238 17.84 2.54 -1.33
CA ALA A 238 16.47 2.02 -1.40
C ALA A 238 15.89 1.73 0.00
N SER A 239 16.70 1.19 0.92
CA SER A 239 16.29 0.90 2.29
C SER A 239 15.96 2.16 3.09
N ILE A 240 16.77 3.22 2.95
CA ILE A 240 16.51 4.50 3.61
C ILE A 240 15.25 5.14 3.03
N ALA A 241 15.09 5.14 1.71
CA ALA A 241 13.89 5.66 1.05
C ALA A 241 12.62 4.91 1.49
N GLY A 242 12.66 3.57 1.50
CA GLY A 242 11.54 2.75 1.97
C GLY A 242 11.19 3.03 3.43
N ALA A 243 12.18 3.11 4.32
CA ALA A 243 11.93 3.43 5.72
C ALA A 243 11.37 4.86 5.90
N ALA A 244 11.79 5.82 5.07
CA ALA A 244 11.23 7.16 5.05
C ALA A 244 9.75 7.17 4.60
N VAL A 245 9.38 6.34 3.61
CA VAL A 245 7.97 6.15 3.20
C VAL A 245 7.13 5.58 4.34
N VAL A 246 7.59 4.51 5.00
CA VAL A 246 6.92 3.93 6.19
C VAL A 246 6.71 5.01 7.26
N SER A 247 7.74 5.80 7.56
CA SER A 247 7.62 6.87 8.55
C SER A 247 6.75 8.04 8.09
N LEU A 248 6.64 8.30 6.79
CA LEU A 248 5.74 9.31 6.25
C LEU A 248 4.29 8.84 6.39
N ILE A 249 3.94 7.67 5.86
CA ILE A 249 2.58 7.11 5.94
C ILE A 249 2.14 6.98 7.39
N GLY A 250 3.00 6.49 8.28
CA GLY A 250 2.68 6.40 9.71
C GLY A 250 2.46 7.73 10.42
N ARG A 251 2.92 8.86 9.86
CA ARG A 251 2.54 10.22 10.31
C ARG A 251 1.24 10.68 9.67
N LEU A 252 0.96 10.26 8.44
CA LEU A 252 -0.26 10.64 7.72
C LEU A 252 -1.50 9.95 8.30
N MET A 253 -1.37 8.75 8.84
CA MET A 253 -2.46 8.00 9.51
C MET A 253 -3.12 8.70 10.72
N VAL A 254 -2.52 9.79 11.23
CA VAL A 254 -3.07 10.57 12.34
C VAL A 254 -3.09 12.05 11.97
N ASN A 255 -4.28 12.58 11.73
CA ASN A 255 -4.50 13.96 11.36
C ASN A 255 -5.10 14.79 12.51
N PRO A 256 -4.37 15.79 13.06
CA PRO A 256 -4.91 16.67 14.09
C PRO A 256 -6.20 17.40 13.70
N ALA A 257 -6.43 17.63 12.40
CA ALA A 257 -7.64 18.30 11.90
C ALA A 257 -8.91 17.51 12.22
N VAL A 258 -8.87 16.18 12.16
CA VAL A 258 -9.99 15.30 12.49
C VAL A 258 -10.49 15.55 13.92
N TYR A 259 -9.56 15.61 14.87
CA TYR A 259 -9.90 15.83 16.28
C TYR A 259 -10.36 17.27 16.54
N ARG A 260 -9.77 18.25 15.86
CA ARG A 260 -10.22 19.65 15.95
C ARG A 260 -11.68 19.78 15.52
N ASP A 261 -12.05 19.15 14.42
CA ASP A 261 -13.42 19.23 13.88
C ASP A 261 -14.44 18.50 14.77
N LEU A 262 -13.98 17.58 15.64
CA LEU A 262 -14.76 16.93 16.70
C LEU A 262 -14.79 17.72 18.03
N GLY A 263 -14.22 18.93 18.06
CA GLY A 263 -14.10 19.75 19.27
C GLY A 263 -13.17 19.16 20.34
N LEU A 264 -12.24 18.28 19.96
CA LEU A 264 -11.23 17.72 20.86
C LEU A 264 -9.93 18.55 20.81
N ALA A 265 -9.10 18.42 21.85
CA ALA A 265 -7.80 19.08 21.92
C ALA A 265 -6.82 18.50 20.87
N ALA A 266 -6.86 19.06 19.66
CA ALA A 266 -6.27 18.50 18.44
C ALA A 266 -4.87 17.91 18.61
N HIS A 267 -3.94 18.67 19.20
CA HIS A 267 -2.55 18.24 19.34
C HIS A 267 -2.36 17.16 20.41
N LEU A 268 -3.02 17.30 21.56
CA LEU A 268 -2.96 16.33 22.66
C LEU A 268 -3.59 15.00 22.24
N THR A 269 -4.78 15.05 21.65
CA THR A 269 -5.48 13.88 21.12
C THR A 269 -4.68 13.20 20.00
N ALA A 270 -4.07 13.97 19.10
CA ALA A 270 -3.20 13.41 18.07
C ALA A 270 -1.93 12.77 18.64
N GLN A 271 -1.37 13.29 19.74
CA GLN A 271 -0.22 12.69 20.41
C GLN A 271 -0.61 11.33 21.01
N GLN A 272 -1.74 11.28 21.72
CA GLN A 272 -2.30 10.06 22.30
C GLN A 272 -2.59 9.01 21.22
N ALA A 273 -3.24 9.40 20.12
CA ALA A 273 -3.50 8.54 18.97
C ALA A 273 -2.21 7.98 18.34
N ARG A 274 -1.14 8.79 18.28
CA ARG A 274 0.16 8.34 17.74
C ARG A 274 0.86 7.32 18.62
N SER A 275 0.69 7.39 19.92
CA SER A 275 1.17 6.37 20.87
C SER A 275 0.20 5.20 21.04
N GLY A 276 -1.02 5.30 20.50
CA GLY A 276 -2.10 4.35 20.72
C GLY A 276 -1.91 3.02 19.99
N PRO A 277 -2.59 1.95 20.45
CA PRO A 277 -2.47 0.62 19.88
C PRO A 277 -3.10 0.53 18.48
N ALA A 278 -4.13 1.32 18.19
CA ALA A 278 -4.77 1.34 16.86
C ALA A 278 -3.84 1.81 15.75
N ARG A 279 -3.01 2.84 16.00
CA ARG A 279 -1.98 3.26 15.03
C ARG A 279 -0.99 2.13 14.77
N ARG A 280 -0.55 1.43 15.82
CA ARG A 280 0.37 0.29 15.67
C ARG A 280 -0.26 -0.79 14.79
N ARG A 281 -1.53 -1.17 15.04
CA ARG A 281 -2.27 -2.12 14.20
C ARG A 281 -2.34 -1.69 12.74
N ARG A 282 -2.64 -0.40 12.46
CA ARG A 282 -2.63 0.13 11.09
C ARG A 282 -1.25 -0.01 10.44
N MET A 283 -0.18 0.32 11.16
CA MET A 283 1.19 0.19 10.65
C MET A 283 1.58 -1.26 10.39
N ASP A 284 1.24 -2.16 11.31
CA ASP A 284 1.53 -3.59 11.20
C ASP A 284 0.80 -4.18 9.98
N ALA A 285 -0.50 -3.92 9.85
CA ALA A 285 -1.30 -4.34 8.69
C ALA A 285 -0.74 -3.78 7.38
N ALA A 286 -0.38 -2.50 7.34
CA ALA A 286 0.11 -1.84 6.13
C ALA A 286 1.49 -2.32 5.67
N PHE A 287 2.40 -2.65 6.60
CA PHE A 287 3.83 -2.76 6.25
C PHE A 287 4.56 -3.99 6.78
N ALA A 288 4.06 -4.70 7.80
CA ALA A 288 4.86 -5.74 8.46
C ALA A 288 5.32 -6.82 7.47
N ASP A 289 4.41 -7.29 6.62
CA ASP A 289 4.73 -8.29 5.60
C ASP A 289 5.67 -7.74 4.52
N ALA A 290 5.39 -6.55 3.97
CA ALA A 290 6.21 -5.94 2.93
C ALA A 290 7.64 -5.66 3.39
N VAL A 291 7.79 -5.18 4.63
CA VAL A 291 9.10 -4.91 5.25
C VAL A 291 9.87 -6.22 5.44
N ARG A 292 9.21 -7.29 5.88
CA ARG A 292 9.81 -8.63 6.00
C ARG A 292 10.27 -9.14 4.64
N PHE A 293 9.38 -9.13 3.63
CA PHE A 293 9.71 -9.56 2.27
C PHE A 293 10.91 -8.78 1.69
N ALA A 294 10.91 -7.46 1.83
CA ALA A 294 12.01 -6.63 1.36
C ALA A 294 13.31 -6.86 2.14
N ALA A 295 13.24 -7.15 3.44
CA ALA A 295 14.40 -7.52 4.24
C ALA A 295 15.02 -8.85 3.78
N ASP A 296 14.18 -9.84 3.48
CA ASP A 296 14.60 -11.14 2.95
C ASP A 296 15.23 -11.00 1.56
N ALA A 297 14.70 -10.10 0.73
CA ALA A 297 15.30 -9.71 -0.55
C ALA A 297 16.64 -8.95 -0.41
N GLY A 298 17.07 -8.63 0.81
CA GLY A 298 18.38 -8.03 1.11
C GLY A 298 18.37 -6.53 1.36
N LEU A 299 17.20 -5.92 1.59
CA LEU A 299 17.06 -4.53 2.04
C LEU A 299 17.06 -4.42 3.57
N PHE A 300 17.05 -3.19 4.07
CA PHE A 300 16.97 -2.84 5.49
C PHE A 300 18.09 -3.43 6.36
N ARG A 301 19.27 -3.69 5.79
CA ARG A 301 20.45 -4.18 6.53
C ARG A 301 21.23 -3.05 7.22
N ASP A 302 21.15 -1.84 6.69
CA ASP A 302 21.84 -0.67 7.25
C ASP A 302 21.24 -0.25 8.61
N ARG A 303 22.03 0.49 9.40
CA ARG A 303 21.62 0.90 10.76
C ARG A 303 20.50 1.95 10.72
N THR A 304 20.54 2.84 9.73
CA THR A 304 19.65 4.00 9.62
C THR A 304 18.22 3.58 9.31
N SER A 305 18.02 2.79 8.27
CA SER A 305 16.69 2.26 7.90
C SER A 305 16.09 1.44 9.03
N ARG A 306 16.88 0.57 9.69
CA ARG A 306 16.43 -0.20 10.86
C ARG A 306 16.05 0.67 12.06
N ALA A 307 16.73 1.79 12.27
CA ALA A 307 16.36 2.71 13.35
C ALA A 307 15.02 3.38 13.06
N ILE A 308 14.79 3.81 11.81
CA ILE A 308 13.51 4.41 11.38
C ILE A 308 12.36 3.40 11.48
N LEU A 309 12.57 2.15 11.03
CA LEU A 309 11.56 1.09 11.11
C LEU A 309 11.24 0.74 12.58
N ARG A 310 12.25 0.63 13.45
CA ARG A 310 12.05 0.40 14.89
C ARG A 310 11.23 1.49 15.56
N ARG A 311 11.47 2.77 15.20
CA ARG A 311 10.67 3.90 15.70
C ARG A 311 9.19 3.82 15.29
N ASN A 312 8.89 3.13 14.19
CA ASN A 312 7.53 2.87 13.71
C ASN A 312 7.02 1.48 14.11
N HIS A 313 7.72 0.78 15.00
CA HIS A 313 7.37 -0.56 15.51
C HIS A 313 7.39 -1.69 14.47
N LEU A 314 8.02 -1.48 13.33
CA LEU A 314 8.10 -2.43 12.22
C LEU A 314 9.50 -3.06 12.10
N ALA A 315 10.10 -3.43 13.23
CA ALA A 315 11.43 -4.01 13.21
C ALA A 315 11.38 -5.38 12.50
N PRO A 316 12.18 -5.63 11.45
CA PRO A 316 12.25 -6.95 10.85
C PRO A 316 12.78 -7.91 11.92
N THR A 317 11.94 -8.83 12.39
CA THR A 317 12.35 -9.89 13.30
C THR A 317 13.42 -10.69 12.57
N ARG A 318 14.61 -10.86 13.18
CA ARG A 318 15.60 -11.78 12.64
C ARG A 318 14.93 -13.15 12.53
N MET A 319 14.89 -13.74 11.33
CA MET A 319 14.86 -15.20 11.25
C MET A 319 16.10 -15.66 12.02
N THR A 320 15.89 -16.20 13.21
CA THR A 320 16.88 -17.02 13.90
C THR A 320 17.40 -18.04 12.90
N ASP A 321 18.73 -18.22 12.88
CA ASP A 321 19.38 -19.35 12.23
C ASP A 321 18.61 -20.64 12.58
N VAL A 322 17.75 -21.09 11.67
CA VAL A 322 17.38 -22.51 11.63
C VAL A 322 18.47 -23.16 10.81
N ARG A 323 19.62 -23.35 11.46
CA ARG A 323 20.51 -24.44 11.11
C ARG A 323 19.87 -25.70 11.68
N SER A 324 19.39 -26.55 10.80
CA SER A 324 19.25 -28.00 11.01
C SER A 324 19.59 -28.65 9.68
#